data_AF-A0ABD3DV24-F1
#
_entry.id   AF-A0ABD3DV24-F1
#
_cell.length_a   1.000
_cell.length_b   1.000
_cell.length_c   1.000
_cell.angle_alpha   90.00
_cell.angle_beta   90.00
_cell.angle_gamma   90.00
#
_symmetry.space_group_name_H-M   'P 1'
#
loop_
_entity.id
_entity.type
_entity.pdbx_description
1 polymer ?
#
loop_
_entity_poly.entity_id
_entity_poly.type
_entity_poly.pdbx_seq_one_letter_code
_entity_poly.pdbx_strand_id
1 'polypeptide(L)'
;MKTNIAKMRKSLKVLLPAIATKFLLRATHLCVNNAGIMFCPNQLSEDGVEIQFATNHLGHFFLTNLLLDKMKETASSTGIEGRIVNLSSLAHKYAYDTSSE
;
A
#
# COMPACT_ATOMS: atom_id res chain seq x y z
N MET A 1 -14.27 4.54 15.34
CA MET A 1 -13.28 5.09 14.38
C MET A 1 -11.89 5.36 14.98
N LYS A 2 -11.75 5.93 16.19
CA LYS A 2 -10.43 6.19 16.83
C LYS A 2 -9.60 4.92 17.14
N THR A 3 -10.27 3.78 17.36
CA THR A 3 -9.64 2.49 17.71
C THR A 3 -8.82 1.86 16.57
N ASN A 4 -9.16 2.12 15.30
CA ASN A 4 -8.47 1.53 14.14
C ASN A 4 -7.18 2.24 13.76
N ILE A 5 -7.11 3.57 13.94
CA ILE A 5 -5.90 4.34 13.62
C ILE A 5 -4.75 3.96 14.56
N ALA A 6 -5.05 3.71 15.84
CA ALA A 6 -4.06 3.31 16.82
C ALA A 6 -3.49 1.90 16.57
N LYS A 7 -4.33 0.94 16.18
CA LYS A 7 -3.87 -0.41 15.83
C LYS A 7 -3.07 -0.43 14.52
N MET A 8 -3.52 0.26 13.47
CA MET A 8 -2.74 0.40 12.23
C MET A 8 -1.36 1.02 12.50
N ARG A 9 -1.26 2.03 13.36
CA ARG A 9 0.04 2.60 13.78
C ARG A 9 0.94 1.54 14.45
N LYS A 10 0.36 0.61 15.20
CA LYS A 10 1.09 -0.50 15.83
C LYS A 10 1.58 -1.51 14.76
N SER A 11 0.72 -1.89 13.82
CA SER A 11 1.09 -2.76 12.69
C SER A 11 2.18 -2.13 11.82
N LEU A 12 2.13 -0.82 11.58
CA LEU A 12 3.19 -0.07 10.90
C LEU A 12 4.52 -0.15 11.65
N LYS A 13 4.52 -0.03 12.99
CA LYS A 13 5.76 -0.15 13.79
C LYS A 13 6.44 -1.51 13.65
N VAL A 14 5.69 -2.57 13.38
CA VAL A 14 6.24 -3.92 13.15
C VAL A 14 6.89 -4.02 11.77
N LEU A 15 6.32 -3.33 10.77
CA LEU A 15 6.84 -3.31 9.39
C LEU A 15 8.05 -2.37 9.22
N LEU A 16 8.15 -1.32 10.04
CA LEU A 16 9.21 -0.32 9.94
C LEU A 16 10.64 -0.90 9.93
N PRO A 17 11.03 -1.84 10.82
CA PRO A 17 12.38 -2.42 10.79
C PRO A 17 12.68 -3.19 9.49
N ALA A 18 11.71 -3.96 8.99
CA ALA A 18 11.87 -4.71 7.75
C ALA A 18 11.97 -3.79 6.53
N ILE A 19 11.15 -2.74 6.49
CA ILE A 19 11.17 -1.71 5.44
C ILE A 19 12.45 -0.89 5.52
N ALA A 20 12.87 -0.50 6.73
CA ALA A 20 14.08 0.30 6.95
C ALA A 20 15.32 -0.43 6.44
N THR A 21 15.49 -1.69 6.85
CA THR A 21 16.68 -2.48 6.51
C THR A 21 16.76 -2.80 5.02
N LYS A 22 15.63 -3.04 4.35
CA LYS A 22 15.61 -3.44 2.94
C LYS A 22 15.51 -2.28 1.95
N PHE A 23 14.80 -1.21 2.30
CA PHE A 23 14.41 -0.16 1.35
C PHE A 23 14.87 1.24 1.78
N LEU A 24 14.76 1.63 3.05
CA LEU A 24 15.12 3.01 3.44
C LEU A 24 16.64 3.27 3.41
N LEU A 25 17.46 2.22 3.53
CA LEU A 25 18.92 2.31 3.42
C LEU A 25 19.43 2.37 1.97
N ARG A 26 18.56 2.20 0.96
CA ARG A 26 18.95 2.15 -0.46
C ARG A 26 18.21 3.19 -1.28
N ALA A 27 18.82 3.59 -2.39
CA ALA A 27 18.14 4.37 -3.42
C ALA A 27 16.90 3.60 -3.91
N THR A 28 15.73 4.23 -3.87
CA THR A 28 14.45 3.62 -4.26
C THR A 28 13.80 4.47 -5.34
N HIS A 29 13.77 3.95 -6.58
CA HIS A 29 13.16 4.62 -7.74
C HIS A 29 11.81 4.02 -8.16
N LEU A 30 11.50 2.79 -7.74
CA LEU A 30 10.32 2.07 -8.20
C LEU A 30 9.61 1.42 -7.02
N CYS A 31 8.31 1.72 -6.88
CA CYS A 31 7.41 1.04 -5.95
C CYS A 31 6.28 0.39 -6.75
N VAL A 32 6.19 -0.94 -6.70
CA VAL A 32 5.13 -1.70 -7.38
C VAL A 32 4.19 -2.30 -6.36
N ASN A 33 2.99 -1.72 -6.27
CA ASN A 33 1.88 -2.18 -5.46
C ASN A 33 1.15 -3.33 -6.18
N ASN A 34 1.76 -4.51 -6.12
CA ASN A 34 1.27 -5.72 -6.80
C ASN A 34 0.67 -6.77 -5.84
N ALA A 35 1.09 -6.77 -4.57
CA ALA A 35 0.63 -7.78 -3.61
C ALA A 35 -0.89 -7.70 -3.44
N GLY A 36 -1.60 -8.79 -3.70
CA GLY A 36 -3.06 -8.81 -3.58
C GLY A 36 -3.62 -10.21 -3.43
N ILE A 37 -4.84 -10.27 -2.90
CA ILE A 37 -5.62 -11.48 -2.68
C ILE A 37 -7.00 -11.35 -3.33
N MET A 38 -7.64 -12.46 -3.69
CA MET A 38 -8.94 -12.47 -4.37
C MET A 38 -9.71 -13.72 -3.97
N PHE A 39 -11.04 -13.64 -3.98
CA PHE A 39 -11.95 -14.77 -3.67
C PHE A 39 -11.66 -15.43 -2.31
N CYS A 40 -11.19 -14.63 -1.35
CA CYS A 40 -11.01 -15.10 0.01
C CYS A 40 -12.36 -15.24 0.72
N PRO A 41 -12.49 -16.17 1.68
CA PRO A 41 -13.65 -16.20 2.58
C PRO A 41 -13.87 -14.83 3.23
N ASN A 42 -15.12 -14.48 3.53
CA ASN A 42 -15.43 -13.22 4.20
C ASN A 42 -14.78 -13.19 5.60
N GLN A 43 -13.74 -12.37 5.72
CA GLN A 43 -12.90 -12.29 6.91
C GLN A 43 -12.47 -10.85 7.14
N LEU A 44 -12.26 -10.53 8.42
CA LEU A 44 -11.71 -9.25 8.84
C LEU A 44 -10.23 -9.42 9.20
N SER A 45 -9.44 -8.41 8.90
CA SER A 45 -8.08 -8.26 9.43
C SER A 45 -8.11 -8.05 10.96
N GLU A 46 -6.94 -8.09 11.60
CA GLU A 46 -6.79 -7.76 13.03
C GLU A 46 -7.28 -6.34 13.39
N ASP A 47 -7.33 -5.46 12.38
CA ASP A 47 -7.82 -4.08 12.43
C ASP A 47 -9.33 -3.97 12.13
N GLY A 48 -10.05 -5.08 11.97
CA GLY A 48 -11.48 -5.08 11.73
C GLY A 48 -11.89 -4.55 10.35
N VAL A 49 -10.99 -4.64 9.37
CA VAL A 49 -11.24 -4.24 7.98
C VAL A 49 -11.36 -5.50 7.11
N GLU A 50 -12.29 -5.52 6.16
CA GLU A 50 -12.41 -6.63 5.20
C GLU A 50 -11.04 -6.95 4.56
N ILE A 51 -10.66 -8.23 4.54
CA ILE A 51 -9.28 -8.64 4.29
C ILE A 51 -8.76 -8.28 2.89
N GLN A 52 -9.62 -8.31 1.86
CA GLN A 52 -9.24 -7.91 0.50
C GLN A 52 -9.02 -6.40 0.43
N PHE A 53 -9.88 -5.59 1.04
CA PHE A 53 -9.71 -4.14 1.12
C PHE A 53 -8.48 -3.74 1.95
N ALA A 54 -8.26 -4.43 3.08
CA ALA A 54 -7.08 -4.23 3.92
C ALA A 54 -5.78 -4.51 3.15
N THR A 55 -5.74 -5.59 2.35
CA THR A 55 -4.55 -6.03 1.63
C THR A 55 -4.33 -5.24 0.33
N ASN A 56 -5.33 -5.23 -0.54
CA ASN A 56 -5.21 -4.75 -1.92
C ASN A 56 -5.30 -3.22 -2.04
N HIS A 57 -5.73 -2.53 -0.98
CA HIS A 57 -5.90 -1.08 -1.01
C HIS A 57 -5.17 -0.40 0.15
N LEU A 58 -5.58 -0.68 1.40
CA LEU A 58 -4.97 0.00 2.55
C LEU A 58 -3.49 -0.33 2.70
N GLY A 59 -3.10 -1.60 2.52
CA GLY A 59 -1.70 -2.03 2.56
C GLY A 59 -0.83 -1.28 1.54
N HIS A 60 -1.29 -1.17 0.30
CA HIS A 60 -0.60 -0.39 -0.75
C HIS A 60 -0.54 1.10 -0.43
N PHE A 61 -1.63 1.68 0.08
CA PHE A 61 -1.66 3.08 0.50
C PHE A 61 -0.62 3.34 1.61
N PHE A 62 -0.55 2.48 2.62
CA PHE A 62 0.43 2.63 3.70
C PHE A 62 1.86 2.46 3.22
N LEU A 63 2.14 1.43 2.41
CA LEU A 63 3.48 1.21 1.86
C LEU A 63 3.95 2.41 1.03
N THR A 64 3.07 2.94 0.19
CA THR A 64 3.37 4.12 -0.62
C THR A 64 3.71 5.31 0.25
N ASN A 65 2.90 5.62 1.27
CA ASN A 65 3.17 6.74 2.18
C ASN A 65 4.47 6.56 2.97
N LEU A 66 4.82 5.33 3.35
CA LEU A 66 6.07 5.03 4.06
C LEU A 66 7.32 5.24 3.19
N LEU A 67 7.24 4.92 1.89
CA LEU A 67 8.38 5.02 0.98
C LEU A 67 8.46 6.37 0.26
N LEU A 68 7.38 7.15 0.25
CA LEU A 68 7.27 8.36 -0.56
C LEU A 68 8.41 9.36 -0.31
N ASP A 69 8.73 9.63 0.96
CA ASP A 69 9.79 10.59 1.29
C ASP A 69 11.17 10.06 0.91
N LYS A 70 11.41 8.75 1.05
CA LYS A 70 12.66 8.13 0.58
C LYS A 70 12.80 8.20 -0.94
N MET A 71 11.71 8.01 -1.67
CA MET A 71 11.71 8.13 -3.14
C MET A 71 12.00 9.58 -3.58
N LYS A 72 11.44 10.59 -2.88
CA LYS A 72 11.76 12.01 -3.12
C LYS A 72 13.23 12.33 -2.83
N GLU A 73 13.76 11.84 -1.70
CA GLU A 73 15.17 11.99 -1.34
C GLU A 73 16.07 11.36 -2.41
N THR A 74 15.71 10.13 -2.83
CA THR A 74 16.42 9.42 -3.89
C THR A 74 16.43 10.25 -5.17
N ALA A 75 15.26 10.70 -5.66
CA ALA A 75 15.15 11.51 -6.87
C ALA A 75 15.98 12.80 -6.80
N SER A 76 15.94 13.50 -5.66
CA SER A 76 16.72 14.71 -5.43
C SER A 76 18.23 14.45 -5.44
N SER A 77 18.66 13.33 -4.88
CA SER A 77 20.08 12.98 -4.75
C SER A 77 20.70 12.43 -6.04
N THR A 78 19.93 11.69 -6.84
CA THR A 78 20.43 11.03 -8.05
C THR A 78 20.03 11.71 -9.35
N GLY A 79 19.06 12.63 -9.33
CA GLY A 79 18.44 13.20 -10.54
C GLY A 79 17.58 12.21 -11.34
N ILE A 80 17.18 11.08 -10.73
CA ILE A 80 16.36 10.04 -11.38
C ILE A 80 14.99 9.99 -10.71
N GLU A 81 13.95 10.35 -11.47
CA GLU A 81 12.57 10.37 -11.00
C GLU A 81 12.07 9.02 -10.50
N GLY A 82 11.24 9.06 -9.46
CA GLY A 82 10.58 7.89 -8.90
C GLY A 82 9.28 7.53 -9.66
N ARG A 83 8.90 6.25 -9.63
CA ARG A 83 7.64 5.76 -10.18
C ARG A 83 6.91 4.86 -9.19
N ILE A 84 5.62 5.12 -8.99
CA ILE A 84 4.71 4.25 -8.25
C ILE A 84 3.77 3.59 -9.26
N VAL A 85 3.63 2.27 -9.21
CA VAL A 85 2.75 1.48 -10.09
C VAL A 85 1.77 0.70 -9.21
N ASN A 86 0.48 0.93 -9.43
CA ASN A 86 -0.59 0.18 -8.76
C ASN A 86 -1.16 -0.85 -9.73
N LEU A 87 -1.06 -2.13 -9.39
CA LEU A 87 -1.72 -3.18 -10.16
C LEU A 87 -3.21 -3.21 -9.80
N SER A 88 -4.06 -3.19 -10.82
CA SER A 88 -5.51 -3.34 -10.69
C SER A 88 -6.02 -4.50 -11.57
N SER A 89 -7.31 -4.75 -11.55
CA SER A 89 -8.00 -5.77 -12.34
C SER A 89 -9.20 -5.17 -13.06
N LEU A 90 -9.63 -5.76 -14.17
CA LEU A 90 -10.91 -5.40 -14.82
C LEU A 90 -12.10 -5.48 -13.85
N ALA A 91 -11.98 -6.28 -12.79
CA ALA A 91 -13.01 -6.42 -11.77
C ALA A 91 -13.38 -5.11 -11.06
N HIS A 92 -12.51 -4.08 -11.06
CA HIS A 92 -12.85 -2.77 -10.49
C HIS A 92 -14.07 -2.12 -11.15
N LYS A 93 -14.36 -2.48 -12.42
CA LYS A 93 -15.52 -1.98 -13.16
C LYS A 93 -16.85 -2.53 -12.66
N TYR A 94 -16.85 -3.65 -11.93
CA TYR A 94 -18.10 -4.23 -11.39
C TYR A 94 -18.54 -3.59 -10.07
N ALA A 95 -17.72 -2.68 -9.49
CA ALA A 95 -18.06 -2.01 -8.24
C ALA A 95 -19.13 -0.93 -8.41
N TYR A 96 -19.28 -0.38 -9.62
CA TYR A 96 -20.24 0.68 -9.96
C TYR A 96 -20.78 0.43 -11.36
N ASP A 97 -22.07 0.63 -11.58
CA ASP A 97 -22.67 0.50 -12.90
C ASP A 97 -22.28 1.69 -13.79
N THR A 98 -21.36 1.48 -14.73
CA THR A 98 -20.92 2.49 -15.69
C THR A 98 -21.85 2.57 -16.91
N SER A 99 -22.98 1.86 -16.95
CA SER A 99 -23.93 1.90 -18.08
C SER A 99 -24.79 3.17 -18.12
N SER A 100 -24.58 4.10 -17.18
CA SER A 100 -25.28 5.38 -17.07
C SER A 100 -24.47 6.60 -17.55
N GLU A 101 -23.28 6.39 -18.12
CA GLU A 101 -22.47 7.41 -18.81
C GLU A 101 -22.47 7.19 -20.34
#